data_AF-A0A3N7JW76-F1
#
_entry.id   AF-A0A3N7JW76-F1
#
_cell.length_a   1.000
_cell.length_b   1.000
_cell.length_c   1.000
_cell.angle_alpha   90.00
_cell.angle_beta   90.00
_cell.angle_gamma   90.00
#
_symmetry.space_group_name_H-M   'P 1'
#
loop_
_entity.id
_entity.type
_entity.pdbx_description
1 polymer ?
#
loop_
_entity_poly.entity_id
_entity_poly.type
_entity_poly.pdbx_seq_one_letter_code
_entity_poly.pdbx_strand_id
1 'polypeptide(L)'
;MNSIDRYQSLLDGYQRGIYTDREVIGQVLDMLVEGSAREALWRELTLEHRDEITQFLTNYDESAPPLLPHEHWRLVKEGQVALRRWFMAR
;
A
#
# COMPACT_ATOMS: atom_id res chain seq x y z
N MET A 1 -16.96 5.15 -0.11
CA MET A 1 -16.13 4.86 1.08
C MET A 1 -14.74 5.41 0.78
N ASN A 2 -14.22 6.30 1.62
CA ASN A 2 -12.89 6.88 1.38
C ASN A 2 -11.78 5.88 1.81
N SER A 3 -10.51 6.13 1.47
CA SER A 3 -9.42 5.19 1.79
C SER A 3 -9.19 5.01 3.29
N ILE A 4 -9.54 5.98 4.13
CA ILE A 4 -9.43 5.88 5.60
C ILE A 4 -10.52 4.94 6.15
N ASP A 5 -11.77 5.10 5.70
CA ASP A 5 -12.87 4.19 6.08
C ASP A 5 -12.57 2.73 5.68
N ARG A 6 -11.97 2.55 4.49
CA ARG A 6 -11.51 1.24 4.00
C ARG A 6 -10.43 0.66 4.91
N TYR A 7 -9.44 1.46 5.29
CA TYR A 7 -8.38 1.03 6.21
C TYR A 7 -8.92 0.65 7.59
N GLN A 8 -9.85 1.44 8.16
CA GLN A 8 -10.48 1.11 9.44
C GLN A 8 -11.27 -0.20 9.38
N SER A 9 -11.99 -0.45 8.28
CA SER A 9 -12.70 -1.71 8.05
C SER A 9 -11.74 -2.90 7.95
N LEU A 10 -10.60 -2.70 7.30
CA LEU A 10 -9.54 -3.70 7.15
C LEU A 10 -8.89 -4.02 8.51
N LEU A 11 -8.66 -3.01 9.36
CA LEU A 11 -8.17 -3.19 10.73
C LEU A 11 -9.12 -3.97 11.62
N ASP A 12 -10.42 -3.69 11.59
CA ASP A 12 -11.42 -4.45 12.35
C ASP A 12 -11.43 -5.93 11.89
N GLY A 13 -11.32 -6.17 10.59
CA GLY A 13 -11.18 -7.52 10.05
C GLY A 13 -9.90 -8.23 10.51
N TYR A 14 -8.76 -7.54 10.50
CA TYR A 14 -7.49 -8.06 11.00
C TYR A 14 -7.56 -8.43 12.48
N GLN A 15 -8.11 -7.55 13.32
CA GLN A 15 -8.30 -7.80 14.76
C GLN A 15 -9.21 -9.01 15.05
N ARG A 16 -10.11 -9.32 14.13
CA ARG A 16 -10.98 -10.51 14.19
C ARG A 16 -10.34 -11.76 13.59
N GLY A 17 -9.11 -11.69 13.11
CA GLY A 17 -8.39 -12.79 12.46
C GLY A 17 -8.91 -13.13 11.06
N ILE A 18 -9.63 -12.21 10.41
CA ILE A 18 -10.18 -12.40 9.04
C ILE A 18 -9.08 -12.18 8.00
N TYR A 19 -8.15 -11.26 8.27
CA TYR A 19 -7.05 -10.91 7.37
C TYR A 19 -5.71 -11.16 8.05
N THR A 20 -4.71 -11.52 7.25
CA THR A 20 -3.30 -11.59 7.61
C THR A 20 -2.61 -10.25 7.42
N ASP A 21 -1.46 -10.04 8.06
CA ASP A 21 -0.65 -8.82 7.88
C ASP A 21 -0.39 -8.53 6.40
N ARG A 22 -0.01 -9.57 5.65
CA ARG A 22 0.27 -9.46 4.21
C ARG A 22 -0.93 -8.97 3.40
N GLU A 23 -2.14 -9.41 3.74
CA GLU A 23 -3.37 -8.96 3.07
C GLU A 23 -3.69 -7.51 3.44
N VAL A 24 -3.48 -7.13 4.70
CA VAL A 24 -3.66 -5.75 5.16
C VAL A 24 -2.70 -4.82 4.42
N ILE A 25 -1.40 -5.13 4.42
CA ILE A 25 -0.37 -4.34 3.75
C ILE A 25 -0.62 -4.23 2.25
N GLY A 26 -0.98 -5.33 1.59
CA GLY A 26 -1.28 -5.33 0.15
C GLY A 26 -2.41 -4.35 -0.19
N GLN A 27 -3.52 -4.41 0.57
CA GLN A 27 -4.64 -3.50 0.35
C GLN A 27 -4.32 -2.04 0.71
N VAL A 28 -3.49 -1.81 1.75
CA VAL A 28 -3.03 -0.46 2.09
C VAL A 28 -2.17 0.14 0.98
N LEU A 29 -1.27 -0.65 0.39
CA LEU A 29 -0.48 -0.23 -0.76
C LEU A 29 -1.38 0.17 -1.95
N ASP A 30 -2.39 -0.64 -2.27
CA ASP A 30 -3.36 -0.31 -3.33
C ASP A 30 -4.09 1.01 -3.04
N MET A 31 -4.56 1.20 -1.81
CA MET A 31 -5.22 2.45 -1.40
C MET A 31 -4.30 3.69 -1.49
N LEU A 32 -3.01 3.53 -1.19
CA LEU A 32 -2.01 4.59 -1.32
C LEU A 32 -1.70 4.92 -2.79
N VAL A 33 -1.78 3.93 -3.68
CA VAL A 33 -1.64 4.11 -5.14
C VAL A 33 -2.84 4.85 -5.72
N GLU A 34 -4.07 4.48 -5.31
CA GLU A 34 -5.34 5.00 -5.86
C GLU A 34 -5.63 6.48 -5.53
N GLY A 35 -5.08 7.05 -4.44
CA GLY A 35 -5.70 8.22 -3.78
C GLY A 35 -4.93 9.54 -3.77
N SER A 36 -5.67 10.65 -3.93
CA SER A 36 -5.24 12.05 -3.70
C SER A 36 -5.05 12.41 -2.22
N ALA A 37 -5.58 11.59 -1.31
CA ALA A 37 -5.45 11.75 0.14
C ALA A 37 -4.33 10.88 0.74
N ARG A 38 -3.33 10.51 -0.07
CA ARG A 38 -2.21 9.64 0.33
C ARG A 38 -1.55 10.05 1.65
N GLU A 39 -1.33 11.36 1.84
CA GLU A 39 -0.80 11.95 3.07
C GLU A 39 -1.70 11.73 4.28
N ALA A 40 -3.02 11.88 4.11
CA ALA A 40 -3.99 11.68 5.19
C ALA A 40 -4.05 10.20 5.57
N LEU A 41 -4.16 9.30 4.59
CA LEU A 41 -4.14 7.86 4.84
C LEU A 41 -2.86 7.44 5.56
N TRP A 42 -1.69 7.90 5.12
CA TRP A 42 -0.41 7.57 5.75
C TRP A 42 -0.39 7.93 7.24
N ARG A 43 -0.99 9.07 7.64
CA ARG A 43 -1.09 9.51 9.04
C ARG A 43 -2.02 8.65 9.89
N GLU A 44 -2.96 7.94 9.29
CA GLU A 44 -3.87 7.03 9.99
C GLU A 44 -3.28 5.63 10.17
N LEU A 45 -2.28 5.25 9.37
CA LEU A 45 -1.64 3.93 9.49
C LEU A 45 -0.99 3.75 10.86
N THR A 46 -1.05 2.53 11.40
CA THR A 46 -0.28 2.14 12.59
C THR A 46 1.22 2.22 12.30
N LEU A 47 2.04 2.34 13.35
CA LEU A 47 3.50 2.37 13.19
C LEU A 47 4.01 1.09 12.53
N GLU A 48 3.51 -0.07 12.96
CA GLU A 48 3.83 -1.37 12.38
C GLU A 48 3.56 -1.44 10.88
N HIS A 49 2.36 -1.05 10.43
CA HIS A 49 2.04 -1.06 9.00
C HIS A 49 2.90 -0.07 8.21
N ARG A 50 3.25 1.08 8.79
CA ARG A 50 4.18 2.02 8.14
C ARG A 50 5.57 1.43 7.99
N ASP A 51 6.07 0.74 9.00
CA ASP A 51 7.39 0.11 8.97
C ASP A 51 7.45 -0.99 7.90
N GLU A 52 6.42 -1.82 7.82
CA GLU A 52 6.33 -2.86 6.78
C GLU A 52 6.21 -2.27 5.37
N ILE A 53 5.38 -1.25 5.17
CA ILE A 53 5.28 -0.55 3.88
C ILE A 53 6.60 0.13 3.52
N THR A 54 7.27 0.74 4.49
CA THR A 54 8.58 1.36 4.32
C THR A 54 9.61 0.35 3.87
N GLN A 55 9.66 -0.82 4.52
CA GLN A 55 10.55 -1.90 4.17
C GLN A 55 10.24 -2.43 2.75
N PHE A 56 8.96 -2.62 2.42
CA PHE A 56 8.53 -3.04 1.10
C PHE A 56 8.98 -2.05 0.01
N LEU A 57 8.71 -0.75 0.19
CA LEU A 57 9.07 0.28 -0.80
C LEU A 57 10.58 0.52 -0.91
N THR A 58 11.33 0.34 0.19
CA THR A 58 12.79 0.39 0.18
C THR A 58 13.38 -0.75 -0.63
N ASN A 59 12.85 -1.96 -0.45
CA ASN A 59 13.30 -3.15 -1.16
C ASN A 59 12.66 -3.32 -2.56
N TYR A 60 11.75 -2.43 -2.93
CA TYR A 60 11.06 -2.49 -4.22
C TYR A 60 12.04 -2.19 -5.35
N ASP A 61 12.33 -3.23 -6.14
CA ASP A 61 13.15 -3.13 -7.33
C ASP A 61 12.28 -2.76 -8.54
N GLU A 62 12.38 -1.50 -8.97
CA GLU A 62 11.69 -0.99 -10.16
C GLU A 62 12.11 -1.71 -11.45
N SER A 63 13.29 -2.34 -11.47
CA SER A 63 13.80 -3.10 -12.61
C SER A 63 13.31 -4.55 -12.67
N ALA A 64 12.71 -5.05 -11.59
CA ALA A 64 12.22 -6.41 -11.53
C ALA A 64 11.13 -6.68 -12.58
N PRO A 65 11.16 -7.85 -13.24
CA PRO A 65 10.07 -8.28 -14.11
C PRO A 65 8.80 -8.51 -13.28
N PRO A 66 7.60 -8.21 -13.82
CA PRO A 66 6.36 -8.47 -13.10
C PRO A 66 6.21 -9.96 -12.81
N LEU A 67 5.83 -10.31 -11.58
CA LEU A 67 5.67 -11.70 -11.15
C LEU A 67 4.54 -12.43 -11.89
N LEU A 68 3.56 -11.68 -12.44
CA LEU A 68 2.46 -12.23 -13.23
C LEU A 68 2.06 -11.25 -14.36
N PRO A 69 1.68 -11.76 -15.54
CA PRO A 69 1.14 -10.95 -16.63
C PRO A 69 -0.30 -10.55 -16.28
N HIS A 70 -0.46 -9.39 -15.63
CA HIS A 70 -1.76 -8.76 -15.47
C HIS A 70 -1.97 -7.75 -16.61
N GLU A 71 -3.15 -7.67 -17.23
CA GLU A 71 -3.47 -6.68 -18.28
C GLU A 71 -3.15 -5.23 -17.85
N HIS A 72 -3.12 -4.96 -16.55
CA HIS A 72 -2.84 -3.65 -15.96
C HIS A 72 -1.51 -3.54 -15.22
N TRP A 73 -0.56 -4.47 -15.44
CA TRP A 73 0.73 -4.49 -14.71
C TRP A 73 1.51 -3.17 -14.84
N ARG A 74 1.37 -2.48 -15.98
CA ARG A 74 1.99 -1.17 -16.22
C ARG A 74 1.43 -0.09 -15.29
N LEU A 75 0.11 -0.02 -15.13
CA LEU A 75 -0.55 0.95 -14.25
C LEU A 75 -0.20 0.68 -12.78
N VAL A 76 -0.17 -0.60 -12.38
CA VAL A 76 0.26 -1.01 -11.04
C VAL A 76 1.71 -0.59 -10.79
N LYS A 77 2.60 -0.83 -11.76
CA LYS A 77 4.01 -0.44 -11.66
C LYS A 77 4.19 1.08 -11.61
N GLU A 78 3.50 1.83 -12.46
CA GLU A 78 3.53 3.30 -12.45
C GLU A 78 3.02 3.85 -11.11
N GLY A 79 1.97 3.25 -10.56
CA GLY A 79 1.45 3.56 -9.22
C GLY A 79 2.46 3.29 -8.11
N GLN A 80 3.09 2.12 -8.10
CA GLN A 80 4.11 1.75 -7.11
C GLN A 80 5.36 2.64 -7.21
N VAL A 81 5.81 2.98 -8.41
CA VAL A 81 6.92 3.93 -8.62
C VAL A 81 6.54 5.32 -8.11
N ALA A 82 5.33 5.80 -8.41
CA ALA A 82 4.85 7.09 -7.90
C ALA A 82 4.75 7.11 -6.36
N LEU A 83 4.29 6.00 -5.76
CA LEU A 83 4.22 5.83 -4.33
C LEU A 83 5.62 5.82 -3.69
N ARG A 84 6.57 5.07 -4.25
CA ARG A 84 7.97 5.03 -3.80
C ARG A 84 8.63 6.41 -3.88
N ARG A 85 8.43 7.15 -4.98
CA ARG A 85 8.97 8.51 -5.13
C ARG A 85 8.39 9.48 -4.09
N TRP A 86 7.08 9.42 -3.88
CA TRP A 86 6.44 10.23 -2.84
C TRP A 86 7.00 9.89 -1.44
N PHE A 87 7.21 8.60 -1.16
CA PHE A 87 7.81 8.15 0.10
C PHE A 87 9.24 8.68 0.29
N MET A 88 10.09 8.59 -0.74
CA MET A 88 11.50 9.00 -0.67
C MET A 88 11.72 10.52 -0.68
N ALA A 89 10.73 11.31 -1.10
CA ALA A 89 10.81 12.76 -1.16
C ALA A 89 10.39 13.46 0.15
N ARG A 90 10.00 12.69 1.17
CA ARG A 90 9.53 13.16 2.47
C ARG A 90 10.64 13.11 3.51
#